data_AF-A0A1B7W2Y7-F1
#
_entry.id   AF-A0A1B7W2Y7-F1
#
_cell.length_a   1.000
_cell.length_b   1.000
_cell.length_c   1.000
_cell.angle_alpha   90.00
_cell.angle_beta   90.00
_cell.angle_gamma   90.00
#
_symmetry.space_group_name_H-M   'P 1'
#
loop_
_entity.id
_entity.type
_entity.pdbx_description
1 polymer ?
#
loop_
_entity_poly.entity_id
_entity_poly.type
_entity_poly.pdbx_seq_one_letter_code
_entity_poly.pdbx_strand_id
1 'polypeptide(L)'
;GNDSYYVDNTADIITESVNQGTDSVFSTAATYTLSANVENLTLQGTAAINGTGNTLNNSIIGNTGNNVLNGGTGNDTLNGDLGNDTLIGGTGNDSYYVDNTADIITESVNQGTDSVFSTAATYT
;
A
#
# COMPACT_ATOMS: atom_id res chain seq x y z
N GLY A 1 9.86 16.66 -7.93
CA GLY A 1 8.71 17.57 -7.85
C GLY A 1 7.63 16.79 -7.15
N ASN A 2 6.35 17.06 -7.41
CA ASN A 2 5.37 15.99 -7.23
C ASN A 2 5.21 15.34 -8.60
N ASP A 3 5.73 14.13 -8.73
CA ASP A 3 5.82 13.41 -9.99
C ASP A 3 4.89 12.17 -9.97
N SER A 4 4.55 11.68 -11.16
CA SER A 4 3.66 10.53 -11.34
C SER A 4 4.24 9.56 -12.35
N TYR A 5 4.38 8.32 -11.92
CA TYR A 5 5.00 7.24 -12.66
C TYR A 5 3.98 6.15 -12.97
N TYR A 6 4.04 5.61 -14.18
CA TYR A 6 3.23 4.48 -14.61
C TYR A 6 4.15 3.31 -14.90
N VAL A 7 3.94 2.20 -14.20
CA VAL A 7 4.79 1.01 -14.28
C VAL A 7 3.95 -0.17 -14.76
N ASP A 8 4.39 -0.80 -15.85
CA ASP A 8 3.75 -2.00 -16.39
C ASP A 8 4.65 -3.24 -16.28
N ASN A 9 5.92 -3.06 -15.92
CA ASN A 9 6.89 -4.11 -15.79
C ASN A 9 7.62 -4.05 -14.44
N THR A 10 7.83 -5.21 -13.81
CA THR A 10 8.58 -5.30 -12.54
C THR A 10 10.05 -4.90 -12.68
N ALA A 11 10.56 -4.77 -13.90
CA ALA A 11 11.92 -4.32 -14.19
C ALA A 11 12.04 -2.79 -14.30
N ASP A 12 10.93 -2.04 -14.27
CA ASP A 12 10.98 -0.58 -14.28
C ASP A 12 11.52 -0.06 -12.95
N ILE A 13 12.45 0.89 -13.03
CA ILE A 13 13.12 1.48 -11.86
C ILE A 13 12.83 2.97 -11.84
N ILE A 14 12.19 3.44 -10.77
CA ILE A 14 12.01 4.86 -10.47
C ILE A 14 13.17 5.30 -9.58
N THR A 15 13.78 6.44 -9.91
CA THR A 15 14.83 7.06 -9.11
C THR A 15 14.39 8.45 -8.70
N GLU A 16 14.10 8.63 -7.41
CA GLU A 16 13.75 9.93 -6.83
C GLU A 16 14.82 10.43 -5.86
N SER A 17 14.97 11.75 -5.82
CA SER A 17 15.86 12.41 -4.86
C SER A 17 15.10 12.84 -3.61
N VAL A 18 15.82 12.85 -2.48
CA VAL A 18 15.25 13.20 -1.18
C VAL A 18 14.68 14.64 -1.20
N ASN A 19 13.52 14.83 -0.56
CA ASN A 19 12.86 16.14 -0.38
C ASN A 19 12.44 16.85 -1.67
N GLN A 20 12.14 16.11 -2.74
CA GLN A 20 11.72 16.71 -4.00
C GLN A 20 10.20 16.87 -4.18
N GLY A 21 9.40 16.36 -3.25
CA GLY A 21 7.96 16.50 -3.22
C GLY A 21 7.31 15.22 -2.71
N THR A 22 6.10 14.94 -3.19
CA THR A 22 5.33 13.74 -2.91
C THR A 22 4.99 13.06 -4.23
N ASP A 23 5.51 11.86 -4.41
CA ASP A 23 5.54 11.14 -5.68
C ASP A 23 4.60 9.94 -5.67
N SER A 24 4.06 9.61 -6.84
CA SER A 24 3.04 8.56 -6.99
C SER A 24 3.40 7.56 -8.07
N VAL A 25 3.17 6.27 -7.78
CA VAL A 25 3.28 5.17 -8.74
C VAL A 25 1.93 4.54 -8.97
N PHE A 26 1.58 4.39 -10.25
CA PHE A 26 0.45 3.64 -10.73
C PHE A 26 0.97 2.37 -11.41
N SER A 27 0.72 1.20 -10.84
CA SER A 27 1.34 -0.05 -11.31
C SER A 27 0.33 -1.09 -11.79
N THR A 28 0.60 -1.68 -12.97
CA THR A 28 -0.08 -2.89 -13.47
C THR A 28 0.83 -4.12 -13.45
N ALA A 29 2.06 -3.98 -12.97
CA ALA A 29 3.03 -5.08 -12.86
C ALA A 29 2.58 -6.10 -11.80
N ALA A 30 2.94 -7.39 -11.94
CA ALA A 30 2.41 -8.46 -11.08
C ALA A 30 2.76 -8.33 -9.57
N THR A 31 3.86 -7.68 -9.22
CA THR A 31 4.23 -7.31 -7.83
C THR A 31 5.17 -6.11 -7.91
N TYR A 32 4.92 -5.07 -7.12
CA TYR A 32 5.70 -3.83 -7.19
C TYR A 32 6.16 -3.35 -5.81
N THR A 33 7.41 -2.92 -5.74
CA THR A 33 8.01 -2.34 -4.54
C THR A 33 8.40 -0.89 -4.82
N LEU A 34 7.97 0.03 -3.97
CA LEU A 34 8.34 1.44 -4.07
C LEU A 34 9.86 1.60 -3.91
N SER A 35 10.48 2.31 -4.84
CA SER A 35 11.83 2.84 -4.67
C SER A 35 11.88 3.81 -3.48
N ALA A 36 13.06 4.09 -2.95
CA ALA A 36 13.25 5.13 -1.95
C ALA A 36 12.76 6.51 -2.46
N ASN A 37 12.29 7.36 -1.54
CA ASN A 37 11.79 8.72 -1.82
C ASN A 37 10.51 8.75 -2.67
N VAL A 38 9.72 7.69 -2.64
CA VAL A 38 8.40 7.65 -3.29
C VAL A 38 7.36 7.28 -2.25
N GLU A 39 6.28 8.04 -2.17
CA GLU A 39 5.34 7.95 -1.04
C GLU A 39 4.08 7.16 -1.38
N ASN A 40 3.58 7.23 -2.62
CA ASN A 40 2.28 6.66 -2.96
C ASN A 40 2.38 5.53 -3.98
N LEU A 41 1.66 4.44 -3.73
CA LEU A 41 1.45 3.33 -4.65
C LEU A 41 -0.04 3.10 -4.86
N THR A 42 -0.46 3.00 -6.12
CA THR A 42 -1.80 2.55 -6.52
C THR A 42 -1.65 1.40 -7.50
N LEU A 43 -2.16 0.23 -7.13
CA LEU A 43 -2.23 -0.93 -8.01
C LEU A 43 -3.43 -0.79 -8.96
N GLN A 44 -3.26 -1.20 -10.21
CA GLN A 44 -4.26 -1.07 -11.25
C GLN A 44 -4.59 -2.43 -11.87
N GLY A 45 -5.78 -2.53 -12.46
CA GLY A 45 -6.26 -3.76 -13.07
C GLY A 45 -7.02 -4.66 -12.08
N THR A 46 -7.19 -5.92 -12.47
CA THR A 46 -8.05 -6.89 -11.74
C THR A 46 -7.30 -8.15 -11.33
N ALA A 47 -6.02 -8.25 -11.68
CA ALA A 47 -5.17 -9.36 -11.25
C ALA A 47 -4.75 -9.17 -9.79
N ALA A 48 -4.48 -10.28 -9.10
CA ALA A 48 -3.86 -10.28 -7.78
C ALA A 48 -2.42 -9.73 -7.88
N ILE A 49 -2.29 -8.42 -7.69
CA ILE A 49 -1.01 -7.71 -7.70
C ILE A 49 -0.62 -7.42 -6.26
N ASN A 50 0.66 -7.57 -5.91
CA ASN A 50 1.13 -7.27 -4.56
C ASN A 50 1.91 -5.95 -4.54
N GLY A 51 1.81 -5.22 -3.42
CA GLY A 51 2.47 -3.94 -3.21
C GLY A 51 3.38 -3.99 -2.00
N THR A 52 4.55 -3.35 -2.09
CA THR A 52 5.43 -3.14 -0.95
C THR A 52 5.90 -1.70 -0.92
N GLY A 53 5.79 -1.05 0.25
CA GLY A 53 6.32 0.27 0.50
C GLY A 53 7.84 0.28 0.68
N ASN A 54 8.33 1.35 1.28
CA ASN A 54 9.73 1.59 1.57
C ASN A 54 9.88 1.98 3.05
N THR A 55 10.86 2.84 3.36
CA THR A 55 11.13 3.26 4.76
C THR A 55 10.43 4.56 5.16
N LEU A 56 9.59 5.12 4.29
CA LEU A 56 8.85 6.35 4.51
C LEU A 56 7.43 6.03 4.96
N ASN A 57 6.65 7.07 5.25
CA ASN A 57 5.22 6.91 5.42
C ASN A 57 4.58 6.73 4.03
N ASN A 58 4.14 5.53 3.72
CA ASN A 58 3.57 5.19 2.43
C ASN A 58 2.04 5.18 2.44
N SER A 59 1.44 5.58 1.32
CA SER A 59 0.02 5.37 1.04
C SER A 59 -0.08 4.31 -0.07
N ILE A 60 -0.60 3.14 0.27
CA ILE A 60 -0.69 1.99 -0.63
C ILE A 60 -2.15 1.61 -0.82
N ILE A 61 -2.62 1.72 -2.07
CA ILE A 61 -3.95 1.32 -2.48
C ILE A 61 -3.82 0.11 -3.41
N GLY A 62 -4.54 -0.96 -3.06
CA GLY A 62 -4.70 -2.16 -3.85
C GLY A 62 -5.53 -1.95 -5.11
N ASN A 63 -6.00 -3.05 -5.67
CA ASN A 63 -6.88 -3.10 -6.83
C ASN A 63 -8.01 -4.10 -6.54
N THR A 64 -8.86 -4.37 -7.52
CA THR A 64 -10.02 -5.27 -7.30
C THR A 64 -9.70 -6.77 -7.12
N GLY A 65 -8.42 -7.14 -7.11
CA GLY A 65 -7.96 -8.51 -6.90
C GLY A 65 -7.44 -8.71 -5.48
N ASN A 66 -7.23 -9.95 -5.06
CA ASN A 66 -6.67 -10.23 -3.74
C ASN A 66 -5.20 -9.81 -3.69
N ASN A 67 -4.90 -8.73 -2.96
CA ASN A 67 -3.57 -8.17 -2.83
C ASN A 67 -2.92 -8.55 -1.51
N VAL A 68 -1.59 -8.67 -1.53
CA VAL A 68 -0.75 -8.57 -0.34
C VAL A 68 -0.10 -7.19 -0.37
N LEU A 69 -0.45 -6.35 0.61
CA LEU A 69 0.10 -5.01 0.77
C LEU A 69 0.98 -4.98 2.00
N ASN A 70 2.24 -4.58 1.83
CA ASN A 70 3.21 -4.43 2.92
C ASN A 70 3.68 -2.98 3.00
N GLY A 71 3.42 -2.29 4.11
CA GLY A 71 3.85 -0.91 4.35
C GLY A 71 5.35 -0.80 4.50
N GLY A 72 5.93 -1.63 5.38
CA GLY A 72 7.36 -1.71 5.60
C GLY A 72 7.75 -1.04 6.90
N THR A 73 8.39 0.12 6.83
CA THR A 73 8.66 0.92 8.03
C THR A 73 8.18 2.33 7.79
N GLY A 74 7.61 2.97 8.81
CA GLY A 74 6.98 4.27 8.65
C GLY A 74 5.55 4.19 9.15
N ASN A 75 4.86 5.31 9.19
CA ASN A 75 3.43 5.31 9.50
C ASN A 75 2.67 5.18 8.19
N ASP A 76 2.28 3.97 7.85
CA ASP A 76 1.73 3.63 6.55
C ASP A 76 0.19 3.66 6.55
N THR A 77 -0.38 3.89 5.37
CA THR A 77 -1.81 3.76 5.11
C THR A 77 -2.03 2.69 4.06
N LEU A 78 -2.69 1.61 4.44
CA LEU A 78 -2.94 0.45 3.60
C LEU A 78 -4.45 0.31 3.35
N ASN A 79 -4.83 0.31 2.08
CA ASN A 79 -6.20 0.06 1.63
C ASN A 79 -6.20 -1.04 0.57
N GLY A 80 -6.84 -2.17 0.86
CA GLY A 80 -6.98 -3.28 -0.08
C GLY A 80 -7.80 -2.95 -1.33
N ASP A 81 -8.70 -1.97 -1.24
CA ASP A 81 -9.83 -1.82 -2.17
C ASP A 81 -10.70 -3.09 -2.14
N LEU A 82 -11.36 -3.47 -3.24
CA LEU A 82 -12.11 -4.71 -3.31
C LEU A 82 -11.17 -5.92 -3.34
N GLY A 83 -11.44 -6.94 -2.56
CA GLY A 83 -10.64 -8.16 -2.63
C GLY A 83 -10.71 -8.89 -1.30
N ASN A 84 -10.03 -10.03 -1.20
CA ASN A 84 -9.69 -10.60 0.10
C ASN A 84 -8.21 -10.32 0.31
N ASP A 85 -7.90 -9.26 1.05
CA ASP A 85 -6.55 -8.70 1.08
C ASP A 85 -5.78 -9.13 2.33
N THR A 86 -4.45 -9.09 2.22
CA THR A 86 -3.55 -9.21 3.36
C THR A 86 -2.80 -7.89 3.52
N LEU A 87 -3.08 -7.18 4.61
CA LEU A 87 -2.47 -5.90 4.94
C LEU A 87 -1.43 -6.11 6.05
N ILE A 88 -0.18 -5.75 5.78
CA ILE A 88 0.97 -5.89 6.67
C ILE A 88 1.54 -4.50 6.87
N GLY A 89 1.33 -3.86 8.02
CA GLY A 89 1.85 -2.51 8.26
C GLY A 89 3.35 -2.53 8.39
N GLY A 90 3.85 -3.33 9.32
CA GLY A 90 5.27 -3.36 9.64
C GLY A 90 5.54 -2.44 10.83
N THR A 91 6.69 -1.77 10.89
CA THR A 91 7.00 -0.90 12.04
C THR A 91 6.49 0.51 11.84
N GLY A 92 5.80 1.06 12.82
CA GLY A 92 5.24 2.40 12.81
C GLY A 92 3.80 2.35 13.30
N ASN A 93 3.12 3.50 13.28
CA ASN A 93 1.71 3.56 13.62
C ASN A 93 0.90 3.57 12.32
N ASP A 94 0.39 2.40 11.95
CA ASP A 94 -0.22 2.19 10.65
C ASP A 94 -1.73 2.37 10.67
N SER A 95 -2.30 2.64 9.49
CA SER A 95 -3.74 2.78 9.27
C SER A 95 -4.21 1.78 8.22
N TYR A 96 -5.14 0.92 8.62
CA TYR A 96 -5.72 -0.11 7.77
C TYR A 96 -7.15 0.23 7.39
N TYR A 97 -7.44 0.24 6.09
CA TYR A 97 -8.81 0.31 5.58
C TYR A 97 -9.23 -1.08 5.14
N VAL A 98 -10.21 -1.65 5.85
CA VAL A 98 -10.79 -2.96 5.56
C VAL A 98 -12.25 -2.79 5.18
N ASP A 99 -12.64 -3.33 4.03
CA ASP A 99 -14.01 -3.27 3.55
C ASP A 99 -14.62 -4.66 3.28
N ASN A 100 -13.77 -5.69 3.25
CA ASN A 100 -14.17 -7.07 3.12
C ASN A 100 -13.94 -7.83 4.43
N THR A 101 -14.93 -8.62 4.82
CA THR A 101 -14.84 -9.50 6.00
C THR A 101 -13.73 -10.56 5.90
N ALA A 102 -13.21 -10.81 4.71
CA ALA A 102 -12.13 -11.74 4.46
C ALA A 102 -10.74 -11.09 4.48
N ASP A 103 -10.64 -9.77 4.69
CA ASP A 103 -9.36 -9.09 4.83
C ASP A 103 -8.64 -9.53 6.11
N ILE A 104 -7.32 -9.64 5.99
CA ILE A 104 -6.44 -10.06 7.08
C ILE A 104 -5.44 -8.95 7.34
N ILE A 105 -5.38 -8.50 8.59
CA ILE A 105 -4.31 -7.62 9.08
C ILE A 105 -3.27 -8.47 9.80
N THR A 106 -2.00 -8.31 9.44
CA THR A 106 -0.87 -9.00 10.09
C THR A 106 0.05 -7.99 10.75
N GLU A 107 0.18 -8.10 12.07
CA GLU A 107 1.05 -7.25 12.88
C GLU A 107 1.92 -8.06 13.84
N SER A 108 3.17 -7.62 14.03
CA SER A 108 4.10 -8.21 15.00
C SER A 108 4.15 -7.43 16.30
N VAL A 109 4.65 -8.07 17.36
CA VAL A 109 4.76 -7.45 18.68
C VAL A 109 5.69 -6.23 18.66
N ASN A 110 5.29 -5.16 19.34
CA ASN A 110 6.06 -3.92 19.52
C ASN A 110 6.39 -3.17 18.21
N GLN A 111 5.55 -3.30 17.19
CA GLN A 111 5.74 -2.56 15.95
C GLN A 111 5.11 -1.17 15.94
N GLY A 112 4.15 -0.89 16.81
CA GLY A 112 3.59 0.44 16.98
C GLY A 112 2.19 0.38 17.59
N THR A 113 1.42 1.45 17.38
CA THR A 113 0.00 1.55 17.75
C THR A 113 -0.81 1.90 16.52
N ASP A 114 -1.56 0.93 16.05
CA ASP A 114 -2.22 1.01 14.75
C ASP A 114 -3.71 1.33 14.85
N SER A 115 -4.27 1.76 13.73
CA SER A 115 -5.69 2.08 13.58
C SER A 115 -6.32 1.22 12.49
N VAL A 116 -7.51 0.69 12.76
CA VAL A 116 -8.30 -0.06 11.77
C VAL A 116 -9.60 0.68 11.51
N PHE A 117 -9.84 0.98 10.24
CA PHE A 117 -11.03 1.63 9.72
C PHE A 117 -11.80 0.60 8.91
N SER A 118 -12.96 0.21 9.42
CA SER A 118 -13.90 -0.63 8.68
C SER A 118 -15.12 0.18 8.27
N THR A 119 -15.58 0.03 7.03
CA THR A 119 -16.89 0.58 6.66
C THR A 119 -17.99 -0.45 6.88
N ALA A 120 -19.06 -0.06 7.56
CA ALA A 120 -20.27 -0.86 7.65
C ALA A 120 -21.24 -0.38 6.56
N ALA A 121 -21.60 -1.27 5.63
CA ALA A 121 -22.53 -0.95 4.55
C ALA A 121 -23.92 -0.49 5.06
N THR A 122 -24.27 -0.84 6.30
CA THR A 122 -25.44 -0.32 7.02
C THR A 122 -25.19 -0.35 8.53
N TYR A 123 -25.60 0.71 9.23
CA TYR A 123 -25.86 0.69 10.67
C TYR A 123 -27.39 0.67 10.83
N THR A 124 -27.97 -0.44 11.31
CA THR A 124 -29.39 -0.53 11.68
C THR A 124 -29.55 -0.67 13.17
#